data_AF-A0A3D0HGY5-F1
#
_entry.id   AF-A0A3D0HGY5-F1
#
_cell.length_a   1.000
_cell.length_b   1.000
_cell.length_c   1.000
_cell.angle_alpha   90.00
_cell.angle_beta   90.00
_cell.angle_gamma   90.00
#
_symmetry.space_group_name_H-M   'P 1'
#
loop_
_entity.id
_entity.type
_entity.pdbx_description
1 polymer ?
#
loop_
_entity_poly.entity_id
_entity_poly.type
_entity_poly.pdbx_seq_one_letter_code
_entity_poly.pdbx_strand_id
1 'polypeptide(L)'
;MRLDAATFLLQWSVGGLAFLWFTLRTKEISLGYSKLLRATYGVLAVLGVATGFYFDRVLIREVAGVAVAGIAFATFARRESQTDLFAVAIGAVGLIGSVVANSGGVVDLLRVLVGAAFLGAITDLMLL
;
A
#
# COMPACT_ATOMS: atom_id res chain seq x y z
N MET A 1 7.22 -6.67 -19.27
CA MET A 1 6.15 -6.31 -18.32
C MET A 1 5.36 -5.15 -18.87
N ARG A 2 4.04 -5.24 -18.80
CA ARG A 2 3.15 -4.11 -19.00
C ARG A 2 3.06 -3.37 -17.66
N LEU A 3 3.23 -2.05 -17.65
CA LEU A 3 3.07 -1.26 -16.43
C LEU A 3 1.57 -1.28 -16.08
N ASP A 4 1.20 -2.00 -15.04
CA ASP A 4 -0.18 -2.09 -14.57
C ASP A 4 -0.42 -1.02 -13.49
N ALA A 5 -1.28 -0.06 -13.81
CA ALA A 5 -1.61 1.06 -12.93
C ALA A 5 -2.16 0.58 -11.57
N ALA A 6 -2.94 -0.50 -11.56
CA ALA A 6 -3.54 -1.04 -10.35
C ALA A 6 -2.47 -1.56 -9.38
N THR A 7 -1.50 -2.32 -9.90
CA THR A 7 -0.36 -2.82 -9.11
C THR A 7 0.51 -1.67 -8.64
N PHE A 8 0.79 -0.68 -9.49
CA PHE A 8 1.58 0.49 -9.11
C PHE A 8 0.94 1.30 -7.97
N LEU A 9 -0.38 1.52 -8.02
CA LEU A 9 -1.10 2.27 -7.00
C LEU A 9 -1.17 1.52 -5.66
N LEU A 10 -1.42 0.20 -5.70
CA LEU A 10 -1.36 -0.63 -4.50
C LEU A 10 0.07 -0.66 -3.94
N GLN A 11 1.07 -0.76 -4.79
CA GLN A 11 2.48 -0.77 -4.41
C GLN A 11 2.88 0.53 -3.68
N TRP A 12 2.45 1.69 -4.19
CA TRP A 12 2.67 2.97 -3.54
C TRP A 12 1.94 3.08 -2.20
N SER A 13 0.67 2.66 -2.14
CA SER A 13 -0.10 2.62 -0.89
C SER A 13 0.57 1.76 0.19
N VAL A 14 0.98 0.54 -0.16
CA VAL A 14 1.64 -0.40 0.76
C VAL A 14 2.98 0.14 1.25
N GLY A 15 3.79 0.69 0.35
CA GLY A 15 5.06 1.32 0.71
C GLY A 15 4.85 2.50 1.67
N GLY A 16 3.92 3.37 1.36
CA GLY A 16 3.59 4.53 2.18
C GLY A 16 3.08 4.18 3.58
N LEU A 17 2.20 3.18 3.69
CA LEU A 17 1.71 2.69 4.99
C LEU A 17 2.80 1.98 5.81
N ALA A 18 3.76 1.32 5.16
CA ALA A 18 4.89 0.69 5.85
C ALA A 18 5.80 1.73 6.51
N PHE A 19 6.11 2.81 5.80
CA PHE A 19 6.88 3.92 6.36
C PHE A 19 6.05 4.72 7.38
N LEU A 20 4.74 4.90 7.16
CA LEU A 20 3.86 5.48 8.18
C LEU A 20 3.94 4.70 9.51
N TRP A 21 3.88 3.37 9.47
CA TRP A 21 4.07 2.56 10.67
C TRP A 21 5.45 2.78 11.30
N PHE A 22 6.51 2.79 10.48
CA PHE A 22 7.88 2.99 10.93
C PHE A 22 8.04 4.32 11.67
N THR A 23 7.47 5.39 11.13
CA THR A 23 7.57 6.74 11.69
C THR A 23 6.64 6.94 12.90
N LEU A 24 5.46 6.30 12.93
CA LEU A 24 4.53 6.40 14.05
C LEU A 24 4.84 5.48 15.24
N ARG A 25 5.73 4.48 15.10
CA ARG A 25 6.01 3.50 16.18
C ARG A 25 6.55 4.13 17.47
N THR A 26 7.16 5.32 17.38
CA THR A 26 7.67 6.07 18.54
C THR A 26 6.61 6.93 19.23
N LYS A 27 5.40 7.09 18.64
CA LYS A 27 4.28 7.90 19.15
C LYS A 27 4.54 9.41 19.33
N GLU A 28 5.60 9.93 18.73
CA GLU A 28 6.01 11.34 18.89
C GLU A 28 5.30 12.29 17.92
N ILE A 29 4.62 11.76 16.89
CA ILE A 29 4.02 12.54 15.81
C ILE A 29 2.55 12.90 16.07
N SER A 30 2.13 14.05 15.54
CA SER A 30 0.77 14.57 15.68
C SER A 30 -0.30 13.66 15.06
N LEU A 31 -1.48 13.64 15.69
CA LEU A 31 -2.64 12.86 15.26
C LEU A 31 -3.24 13.36 13.92
N GLY A 32 -3.02 14.63 13.58
CA GLY A 32 -3.43 15.20 12.30
C GLY A 32 -2.59 14.66 11.14
N TYR A 33 -1.30 14.48 11.36
CA TYR A 33 -0.38 13.96 10.36
C TYR A 33 -0.69 12.49 10.01
N SER A 34 -0.92 11.64 11.03
CA SER A 34 -1.28 10.24 10.80
C SER A 34 -2.60 10.08 10.03
N LYS A 35 -3.59 10.93 10.31
CA LYS A 35 -4.85 11.00 9.56
C LYS A 35 -4.61 11.28 8.09
N LEU A 36 -3.86 12.34 7.78
CA LEU A 36 -3.62 12.76 6.40
C LEU A 36 -2.98 11.63 5.60
N LEU A 37 -1.92 11.02 6.14
CA LEU A 37 -1.22 9.94 5.44
C LEU A 37 -2.09 8.69 5.25
N ARG A 38 -2.88 8.28 6.25
CA ARG A 38 -3.82 7.15 6.09
C ARG A 38 -4.89 7.44 5.03
N ALA A 39 -5.43 8.65 4.97
CA ALA A 39 -6.37 9.02 3.91
C ALA A 39 -5.70 8.96 2.54
N THR A 40 -4.51 9.55 2.37
CA THR A 40 -3.80 9.55 1.08
C THR A 40 -3.51 8.12 0.61
N TYR A 41 -2.91 7.28 1.45
CA TYR A 41 -2.59 5.90 1.06
C TYR A 41 -3.84 5.01 0.95
N GLY A 42 -4.89 5.28 1.73
CA GLY A 42 -6.19 4.64 1.57
C GLY A 42 -6.85 4.98 0.24
N VAL A 43 -6.80 6.25 -0.18
CA VAL A 43 -7.30 6.69 -1.50
C VAL A 43 -6.48 6.05 -2.62
N LEU A 44 -5.16 5.97 -2.51
CA LEU A 44 -4.33 5.27 -3.49
C LEU A 44 -4.70 3.78 -3.61
N ALA A 45 -4.98 3.11 -2.49
CA ALA A 45 -5.48 1.74 -2.52
C ALA A 45 -6.84 1.62 -3.24
N VAL A 46 -7.79 2.53 -2.96
CA VAL A 46 -9.08 2.57 -3.66
C VAL A 46 -8.91 2.81 -5.17
N LEU A 47 -8.02 3.74 -5.56
CA LEU A 47 -7.71 4.00 -6.96
C LEU A 47 -7.06 2.77 -7.62
N GLY A 48 -6.18 2.08 -6.90
CA GLY A 48 -5.60 0.81 -7.35
C GLY A 48 -6.67 -0.23 -7.64
N VAL A 49 -7.64 -0.36 -6.73
CA VAL A 49 -8.78 -1.26 -6.93
C VAL A 49 -9.62 -0.83 -8.13
N ALA A 50 -10.01 0.44 -8.20
CA ALA A 50 -10.84 0.97 -9.28
C ALA A 50 -10.20 0.78 -10.67
N THR A 51 -8.90 1.05 -10.78
CA THR A 51 -8.13 0.83 -12.01
C THR A 51 -7.98 -0.66 -12.34
N GLY A 52 -7.82 -1.53 -11.35
CA GLY A 52 -7.82 -2.97 -11.53
C GLY A 52 -9.13 -3.48 -12.11
N PHE A 53 -10.27 -2.99 -11.60
CA PHE A 53 -11.59 -3.31 -12.16
C PHE A 53 -11.80 -2.77 -13.58
N TYR A 54 -11.19 -1.63 -13.93
CA TYR A 54 -11.37 -0.98 -15.23
C TYR A 54 -10.49 -1.55 -16.35
N PHE A 55 -9.23 -1.89 -16.06
CA PHE A 55 -8.25 -2.32 -17.07
C PHE A 55 -8.03 -3.83 -17.09
N ASP A 56 -7.46 -4.38 -16.01
CA ASP A 56 -7.04 -5.78 -15.94
C ASP A 56 -7.20 -6.30 -14.51
N ARG A 57 -8.10 -7.28 -14.33
CA ARG A 57 -8.55 -7.72 -13.01
C ARG A 57 -7.72 -8.88 -12.48
N VAL A 58 -7.09 -8.67 -11.33
CA VAL A 58 -6.48 -9.74 -10.53
C VAL A 58 -7.16 -9.85 -9.18
N LEU A 59 -8.04 -10.84 -9.02
CA LEU A 59 -8.88 -11.02 -7.83
C LEU A 59 -8.13 -10.90 -6.50
N ILE A 60 -6.95 -11.55 -6.39
CA ILE A 60 -6.14 -11.52 -5.17
C ILE A 60 -5.67 -10.10 -4.84
N ARG A 61 -5.24 -9.34 -5.87
CA ARG A 61 -4.81 -7.95 -5.72
C ARG A 61 -5.97 -7.05 -5.32
N GLU A 62 -7.14 -7.23 -5.95
CA GLU A 62 -8.32 -6.40 -5.66
C GLU A 62 -8.82 -6.60 -4.23
N VAL A 63 -8.92 -7.86 -3.77
CA VAL A 63 -9.33 -8.17 -2.40
C VAL A 63 -8.33 -7.60 -1.38
N ALA A 64 -7.03 -7.74 -1.66
CA ALA A 64 -6.00 -7.13 -0.81
C ALA A 64 -6.09 -5.60 -0.80
N GLY A 65 -6.30 -4.95 -1.97
CA GLY A 65 -6.45 -3.50 -2.07
C GLY A 65 -7.67 -2.98 -1.32
N VAL A 66 -8.81 -3.68 -1.39
CA VAL A 66 -10.02 -3.34 -0.62
C VAL A 66 -9.75 -3.47 0.88
N ALA A 67 -9.06 -4.53 1.32
CA ALA A 67 -8.70 -4.71 2.72
C ALA A 67 -7.73 -3.62 3.21
N VAL A 68 -6.71 -3.25 2.41
CA VAL A 68 -5.78 -2.16 2.72
C VAL A 68 -6.52 -0.84 2.86
N ALA A 69 -7.38 -0.49 1.90
CA ALA A 69 -8.21 0.70 1.96
C ALA A 69 -9.12 0.69 3.20
N GLY A 70 -9.81 -0.43 3.44
CA GLY A 70 -10.69 -0.61 4.58
C GLY A 70 -9.98 -0.41 5.91
N ILE A 71 -8.79 -0.99 6.08
CA ILE A 71 -7.99 -0.80 7.30
C ILE A 71 -7.55 0.66 7.43
N ALA A 72 -7.04 1.28 6.37
CA ALA A 72 -6.57 2.68 6.40
C ALA A 72 -7.68 3.65 6.81
N PHE A 73 -8.90 3.46 6.32
CA PHE A 73 -10.04 4.30 6.70
C PHE A 73 -10.62 3.94 8.08
N ALA A 74 -10.66 2.66 8.44
CA ALA A 74 -11.12 2.24 9.77
C ALA A 74 -10.20 2.71 10.91
N THR A 75 -8.90 2.84 10.63
CA THR A 75 -7.90 3.28 11.61
C THR A 75 -7.68 4.79 11.58
N PHE A 76 -8.42 5.54 10.75
CA PHE A 76 -8.27 6.98 10.59
C PHE A 76 -8.38 7.76 11.92
N ALA A 77 -9.22 7.31 12.85
CA ALA A 77 -9.35 7.94 14.17
C ALA A 77 -8.44 7.34 15.28
N ARG A 78 -7.70 6.26 15.00
CA ARG A 78 -6.93 5.52 16.01
C ARG A 78 -5.49 6.02 16.10
N ARG A 79 -4.92 6.05 17.31
CA ARG A 79 -3.48 6.30 17.52
C ARG A 79 -2.59 5.06 17.34
N GLU A 80 -3.21 3.88 17.24
CA GLU A 80 -2.49 2.61 17.13
C GLU A 80 -1.86 2.50 15.73
N SER A 81 -0.56 2.15 15.68
CA SER A 81 0.16 1.93 14.41
C SER A 81 0.18 0.47 13.98
N GLN A 82 -0.05 -0.49 14.89
CA GLN A 82 0.01 -1.93 14.58
C GLN A 82 -0.97 -2.36 13.49
N THR A 83 -2.11 -1.67 13.39
CA THR A 83 -3.10 -1.90 12.33
C THR A 83 -2.58 -1.57 10.94
N ASP A 84 -1.69 -0.58 10.84
CA ASP A 84 -1.09 -0.21 9.55
C ASP A 84 -0.12 -1.31 9.08
N LEU A 85 0.54 -2.02 10.02
CA LEU A 85 1.38 -3.18 9.70
C LEU A 85 0.55 -4.35 9.14
N PHE A 86 -0.67 -4.57 9.66
CA PHE A 86 -1.58 -5.56 9.09
C PHE A 86 -2.01 -5.19 7.67
N ALA A 87 -2.30 -3.90 7.40
CA ALA A 87 -2.56 -3.43 6.05
C ALA A 87 -1.36 -3.68 5.13
N VAL A 88 -0.15 -3.39 5.59
CA VAL A 88 1.09 -3.63 4.84
C VAL A 88 1.27 -5.11 4.51
N ALA A 89 1.07 -6.01 5.48
CA ALA A 89 1.18 -7.45 5.27
C ALA A 89 0.16 -7.95 4.24
N ILE A 90 -1.10 -7.53 4.34
CA ILE A 90 -2.17 -7.89 3.39
C ILE A 90 -1.85 -7.35 1.99
N GLY A 91 -1.43 -6.09 1.91
CA GLY A 91 -1.06 -5.47 0.64
C GLY A 91 0.15 -6.14 -0.01
N ALA A 92 1.16 -6.54 0.77
CA ALA A 92 2.29 -7.33 0.28
C ALA A 92 1.84 -8.68 -0.31
N VAL A 93 0.88 -9.37 0.32
CA VAL A 93 0.26 -10.58 -0.24
C VAL A 93 -0.46 -10.27 -1.56
N GLY A 94 -1.18 -9.15 -1.64
CA GLY A 94 -1.82 -8.69 -2.87
C GLY A 94 -0.83 -8.44 -4.02
N LEU A 95 0.30 -7.81 -3.72
CA LEU A 95 1.38 -7.55 -4.69
C LEU A 95 2.04 -8.85 -5.17
N ILE A 96 2.35 -9.77 -4.26
CA ILE A 96 2.90 -11.08 -4.61
C ILE A 96 1.89 -11.86 -5.47
N GLY A 97 0.63 -11.87 -5.05
CA GLY A 97 -0.46 -12.51 -5.80
C GLY A 97 -0.63 -11.92 -7.19
N SER A 98 -0.44 -10.61 -7.36
CA SER A 98 -0.46 -9.95 -8.67
C SER A 98 0.64 -10.46 -9.59
N VAL A 99 1.87 -10.63 -9.09
CA VAL A 99 2.98 -11.11 -9.92
C VAL A 99 2.77 -12.57 -10.30
N VAL A 100 2.35 -13.41 -9.35
CA VAL A 100 2.07 -14.83 -9.60
C VAL A 100 0.94 -15.00 -10.62
N ALA A 101 -0.15 -14.22 -10.51
CA ALA A 101 -1.27 -14.27 -11.45
C ALA A 101 -0.90 -13.88 -12.88
N ASN A 102 0.16 -13.07 -13.04
CA ASN A 102 0.69 -12.67 -14.35
C ASN A 102 1.84 -13.56 -14.84
N SER A 103 2.03 -14.74 -14.22
CA SER A 103 3.14 -15.67 -14.52
C SER A 103 4.53 -15.00 -14.42
N GLY A 104 4.65 -13.98 -13.56
CA GLY A 104 5.88 -13.22 -13.37
C GLY A 104 6.94 -13.98 -12.58
N GLY A 105 8.21 -13.67 -12.84
CA GLY A 105 9.35 -14.34 -12.22
C GLY A 105 9.83 -13.68 -10.93
N VAL A 106 10.92 -14.22 -10.36
CA VAL A 106 11.57 -13.68 -9.15
C VAL A 106 12.01 -12.23 -9.34
N VAL A 107 12.49 -11.87 -10.52
CA VAL A 107 12.91 -10.49 -10.83
C VAL A 107 11.73 -9.52 -10.75
N ASP A 108 10.53 -9.96 -11.07
CA ASP A 108 9.33 -9.11 -11.08
C ASP A 108 8.82 -8.90 -9.68
N LEU A 109 8.85 -9.96 -8.86
CA LEU A 109 8.62 -9.86 -7.42
C LEU A 109 9.60 -8.87 -6.78
N LEU A 110 10.89 -8.97 -7.09
CA LEU A 110 11.90 -8.04 -6.58
C LEU A 110 11.61 -6.61 -7.01
N ARG A 111 11.26 -6.35 -8.27
CA ARG A 111 10.92 -5.00 -8.74
C ARG A 111 9.70 -4.43 -8.02
N VAL A 112 8.64 -5.22 -7.83
CA VAL A 112 7.41 -4.76 -7.17
C VAL A 112 7.67 -4.48 -5.69
N LEU A 113 8.37 -5.37 -4.99
CA LEU A 113 8.65 -5.20 -3.56
C LEU A 113 9.66 -4.08 -3.28
N VAL A 114 10.75 -4.02 -4.05
CA VAL A 114 11.74 -2.93 -3.96
C VAL A 114 11.10 -1.61 -4.34
N GLY A 115 10.25 -1.60 -5.37
CA GLY A 115 9.52 -0.42 -5.77
C GLY A 115 8.52 0.06 -4.71
N ALA A 116 7.86 -0.84 -3.97
CA ALA A 116 7.02 -0.47 -2.83
C ALA A 116 7.86 0.22 -1.75
N ALA A 117 8.97 -0.41 -1.36
CA ALA A 117 9.88 0.14 -0.36
C ALA A 117 10.43 1.50 -0.79
N PHE A 118 10.85 1.64 -2.05
CA PHE A 118 11.41 2.87 -2.60
C PHE A 118 10.41 4.02 -2.66
N LEU A 119 9.19 3.78 -3.18
CA LEU A 119 8.13 4.79 -3.23
C LEU A 119 7.73 5.25 -1.83
N GLY A 120 7.61 4.31 -0.89
CA GLY A 120 7.36 4.62 0.52
C GLY A 120 8.47 5.48 1.13
N ALA A 121 9.72 5.06 0.96
CA ALA A 121 10.88 5.76 1.51
C ALA A 121 11.04 7.18 0.99
N ILE A 122 10.86 7.39 -0.33
CA ILE A 122 10.95 8.73 -0.92
C ILE A 122 9.81 9.62 -0.41
N THR A 123 8.58 9.08 -0.34
CA THR A 123 7.43 9.87 0.13
C THR A 123 7.60 10.29 1.59
N ASP A 124 8.15 9.41 2.43
CA ASP A 124 8.46 9.71 3.84
C ASP A 124 9.62 10.72 3.96
N LEU A 125 10.67 10.59 3.14
CA LEU A 125 11.80 11.52 3.13
C LEU A 125 11.39 12.95 2.76
N MET A 126 10.43 13.13 1.85
CA MET A 126 9.91 14.46 1.48
C MET A 126 9.22 15.20 2.63
N LEU A 127 8.92 14.52 3.73
CA LEU A 127 8.20 15.06 4.88
C LEU A 127 9.15 15.44 6.05
N LEU A 128 10.44 15.13 5.92
CA LEU A 128 11.52 15.50 6.85
C LEU A 128 12.28 16.74 6.35
#